data_AF-A0A953DX03-F1
#
_entry.id   AF-A0A953DX03-F1
#
_cell.length_a   1.000
_cell.length_b   1.000
_cell.length_c   1.000
_cell.angle_alpha   90.00
_cell.angle_beta   90.00
_cell.angle_gamma   90.00
#
_symmetry.space_group_name_H-M   'P 1'
#
loop_
_entity.id
_entity.type
_entity.pdbx_description
1 polymer ?
#
loop_
_entity_poly.entity_id
_entity_poly.type
_entity_poly.pdbx_seq_one_letter_code
_entity_poly.pdbx_strand_id
1 'polypeptide(L)'
;MKRSLILLMFGALITPMAHGATTFNLAATATNEVGVAVYRKLAAGEANLCLSPYSIEMALAMTFAGADGETRAEMARVLHLAEGNNDAASFAALKYSLQQIGATTAELIEQSKKNGGSGEPITFN
;
A
#
# COMPACT_ATOMS: atom_id res chain seq x y z
N MET A 1 46.77 11.90 -44.28
CA MET A 1 45.45 11.94 -44.97
C MET A 1 44.44 11.23 -44.04
N LYS A 2 44.11 11.77 -42.87
CA LYS A 2 42.96 12.66 -42.57
C LYS A 2 41.68 12.26 -43.31
N ARG A 3 40.94 11.29 -42.75
CA ARG A 3 39.50 11.10 -43.01
C ARG A 3 38.74 11.36 -41.72
N SER A 4 38.48 12.65 -41.53
CA SER A 4 37.49 13.27 -40.66
C SER A 4 36.11 12.60 -40.84
N LEU A 5 35.39 12.27 -39.76
CA LEU A 5 34.33 13.10 -39.17
C LEU A 5 32.94 12.87 -39.81
N ILE A 6 32.19 11.90 -39.27
CA ILE A 6 30.71 11.85 -39.28
C ILE A 6 30.33 11.42 -37.86
N LEU A 7 30.14 12.38 -36.96
CA LEU A 7 28.88 13.08 -36.64
C LEU A 7 28.11 12.32 -35.54
N LEU A 8 28.38 12.81 -34.33
CA LEU A 8 27.53 12.77 -33.13
C LEU A 8 26.04 12.95 -33.47
N MET A 9 25.17 12.24 -32.75
CA MET A 9 23.85 12.68 -32.23
C MET A 9 22.84 11.52 -32.18
N PHE A 10 23.09 10.52 -31.33
CA PHE A 10 22.00 9.75 -30.71
C PHE A 10 22.28 9.60 -29.22
N GLY A 11 22.54 10.73 -28.57
CA GLY A 11 22.32 10.87 -27.14
C GLY A 11 20.82 10.98 -26.90
N ALA A 12 20.09 9.87 -27.08
CA ALA A 12 18.77 9.74 -26.50
C ALA A 12 19.01 9.72 -24.99
N LEU A 13 18.76 10.87 -24.38
CA LEU A 13 18.65 11.05 -22.95
C LEU A 13 17.49 10.16 -22.48
N ILE A 14 17.78 8.86 -22.27
CA ILE A 14 16.94 8.02 -21.44
C ILE A 14 17.26 8.49 -20.03
N THR A 15 16.65 9.60 -19.62
CA THR A 15 16.50 9.90 -18.21
C THR A 15 15.85 8.65 -17.64
N PRO A 16 16.50 7.85 -16.76
CA PRO A 16 15.71 6.95 -15.96
C PRO A 16 14.80 7.89 -15.20
N MET A 17 13.51 7.90 -15.54
CA MET A 17 12.51 8.30 -14.57
C MET A 17 12.88 7.48 -13.35
N ALA A 18 13.43 8.15 -12.35
CA ALA A 18 13.54 7.62 -11.01
C ALA A 18 12.10 7.34 -10.64
N HIS A 19 11.65 6.13 -10.98
CA HIS A 19 10.54 5.49 -10.32
C HIS A 19 11.05 5.38 -8.90
N GLY A 20 10.83 6.43 -8.11
CA GLY A 20 10.84 6.29 -6.67
C GLY A 20 9.85 5.16 -6.45
N ALA A 21 10.39 3.97 -6.19
CA ALA A 21 9.59 2.82 -5.87
C ALA A 21 8.68 3.34 -4.76
N THR A 22 7.39 3.50 -5.09
CA THR A 22 6.42 4.01 -4.14
C THR A 22 6.19 2.83 -3.23
N THR A 23 7.11 2.64 -2.29
CA THR A 23 7.07 1.50 -1.39
C THR A 23 5.86 1.68 -0.49
N PHE A 24 5.12 0.61 -0.28
CA PHE A 24 3.97 0.60 0.63
C PHE A 24 4.41 0.57 2.11
N ASN A 25 5.71 0.61 2.40
CA ASN A 25 6.24 0.43 3.76
C ASN A 25 5.71 1.47 4.75
N LEU A 26 5.55 2.73 4.33
CA LEU A 26 5.00 3.78 5.19
C LEU A 26 3.54 3.45 5.55
N ALA A 27 2.69 3.22 4.55
CA ALA A 27 1.30 2.85 4.76
C ALA A 27 1.17 1.56 5.58
N ALA A 28 1.92 0.51 5.25
CA ALA A 28 1.87 -0.75 5.98
C ALA A 28 2.31 -0.61 7.45
N THR A 29 3.32 0.22 7.73
CA THR A 29 3.75 0.49 9.10
C THR A 29 2.66 1.24 9.87
N ALA A 30 2.10 2.30 9.28
CA ALA A 30 0.98 3.04 9.87
C ALA A 30 -0.22 2.12 10.16
N THR A 31 -0.64 1.33 9.18
CA THR A 31 -1.74 0.35 9.30
C THR A 31 -1.51 -0.64 10.43
N ASN A 32 -0.27 -1.11 10.61
CA ASN A 32 0.08 -2.04 11.69
C ASN A 32 -0.01 -1.36 13.07
N GLU A 33 0.50 -0.14 13.21
CA GLU A 33 0.45 0.60 14.48
C GLU A 33 -1.00 0.90 14.89
N VAL A 34 -1.83 1.37 13.96
CA VAL A 34 -3.29 1.55 14.19
C VAL A 34 -3.94 0.23 14.59
N GLY A 35 -3.65 -0.86 13.86
CA GLY A 35 -4.20 -2.18 14.12
C GLY A 35 -3.89 -2.69 15.52
N VAL A 36 -2.61 -2.60 15.95
CA VAL A 36 -2.18 -3.01 17.29
C VAL A 36 -2.82 -2.12 18.36
N ALA A 37 -2.88 -0.81 18.15
CA ALA A 37 -3.47 0.13 19.10
C ALA A 37 -4.97 -0.14 19.30
N VAL A 38 -5.72 -0.36 18.21
CA VAL A 38 -7.15 -0.69 18.25
C VAL A 38 -7.36 -2.06 18.90
N TYR A 39 -6.59 -3.07 18.49
CA TYR A 39 -6.71 -4.41 19.06
C TYR A 39 -6.50 -4.41 20.58
N ARG A 40 -5.46 -3.72 21.09
CA ARG A 40 -5.22 -3.59 22.54
C ARG A 40 -6.38 -2.96 23.29
N LYS A 41 -7.11 -2.03 22.67
CA LYS A 41 -8.28 -1.38 23.28
C LYS A 41 -9.52 -2.26 23.29
N LEU A 42 -9.68 -3.12 22.28
CA LEU A 42 -10.88 -3.94 22.10
C LEU A 42 -10.76 -5.36 22.67
N ALA A 43 -9.53 -5.90 22.78
CA ALA A 43 -9.26 -7.27 23.22
C ALA A 43 -9.36 -7.46 24.76
N ALA A 44 -10.42 -6.96 25.39
CA ALA A 44 -10.61 -6.96 26.84
C ALA A 44 -11.46 -8.14 27.36
N GLY A 45 -11.95 -9.03 26.49
CA GLY A 45 -12.87 -10.10 26.87
C GLY A 45 -12.52 -11.46 26.26
N GLU A 46 -13.30 -12.48 26.60
CA GLU A 46 -13.13 -13.86 26.15
C GLU A 46 -13.77 -14.15 24.78
N ALA A 47 -14.42 -13.16 24.16
CA ALA A 47 -15.05 -13.30 22.87
C ALA A 47 -14.04 -13.23 21.72
N ASN A 48 -14.36 -13.91 20.61
CA ASN A 48 -13.58 -13.80 19.38
C ASN A 48 -13.60 -12.35 18.86
N LEU A 49 -12.43 -11.83 18.49
CA LEU A 49 -12.25 -10.50 17.91
C LEU A 49 -11.64 -10.61 16.52
N CYS A 50 -12.30 -10.02 15.52
CA CYS A 50 -11.80 -9.90 14.15
C CYS A 50 -11.98 -8.45 13.69
N LEU A 51 -10.93 -7.85 13.12
CA LEU A 51 -10.95 -6.49 12.60
C LEU A 51 -9.96 -6.35 11.44
N SER A 52 -10.20 -5.38 10.57
CA SER A 52 -9.31 -5.03 9.45
C SER A 52 -8.77 -3.62 9.65
N PRO A 53 -7.51 -3.45 10.10
CA PRO A 53 -6.91 -2.13 10.30
C PRO A 53 -6.87 -1.33 9.00
N TYR A 54 -6.55 -2.01 7.88
CA TYR A 54 -6.55 -1.42 6.55
C TYR A 54 -7.90 -0.82 6.17
N SER A 55 -9.00 -1.54 6.41
CA SER A 55 -10.34 -1.04 6.09
C SER A 55 -10.71 0.18 6.93
N ILE A 56 -10.36 0.18 8.22
CA ILE A 56 -10.59 1.31 9.13
C ILE A 56 -9.83 2.55 8.65
N GLU A 57 -8.54 2.41 8.35
CA GLU A 57 -7.73 3.53 7.86
C GLU A 57 -8.24 4.06 6.52
N MET A 58 -8.55 3.19 5.56
CA MET A 58 -9.08 3.60 4.25
C MET A 58 -10.40 4.37 4.38
N ALA A 59 -11.29 3.97 5.29
CA ALA A 59 -12.52 4.68 5.56
C ALA A 59 -12.24 6.08 6.14
N LEU A 60 -11.27 6.20 7.04
CA LEU A 60 -10.90 7.46 7.69
C LEU A 60 -10.03 8.37 6.81
N ALA A 61 -9.35 7.85 5.80
CA ALA A 61 -8.49 8.61 4.91
C ALA A 61 -9.28 9.71 4.14
N MET A 62 -10.50 9.42 3.68
CA MET A 62 -11.35 10.43 3.04
C MET A 62 -11.79 11.51 4.03
N THR A 63 -12.08 11.12 5.27
CA THR A 63 -12.41 12.06 6.34
C THR A 63 -11.20 12.94 6.70
N PHE A 64 -10.00 12.36 6.76
CA PHE A 64 -8.75 13.10 6.99
C PHE A 64 -8.49 14.13 5.90
N ALA A 65 -8.74 13.78 4.63
CA ALA A 65 -8.57 14.71 3.50
C ALA A 65 -9.50 15.94 3.59
N GLY A 66 -10.66 15.81 4.23
CA GLY A 66 -11.59 16.92 4.47
C GLY A 66 -11.49 17.58 5.85
N ALA A 67 -10.63 17.07 6.74
CA ALA A 67 -10.42 17.64 8.07
C ALA A 67 -9.47 18.84 8.03
N ASP A 68 -9.64 19.77 8.97
CA ASP A 68 -8.78 20.95 9.11
C ASP A 68 -8.49 21.25 10.60
N GLY A 69 -7.48 22.11 10.83
CA GLY A 69 -7.06 22.57 12.15
C GLY A 69 -6.73 21.43 13.11
N GLU A 70 -7.26 21.53 14.34
CA GLU A 70 -7.03 20.56 15.41
C GLU A 70 -7.47 19.16 14.99
N THR A 71 -8.64 19.03 14.36
CA THR A 71 -9.18 17.72 13.94
C THR A 71 -8.21 17.00 13.00
N ARG A 72 -7.61 17.74 12.06
CA ARG A 72 -6.63 17.19 11.12
C ARG A 72 -5.38 16.70 11.84
N ALA A 73 -4.83 17.51 12.75
CA ALA A 73 -3.63 17.14 13.51
C ALA A 73 -3.86 15.89 14.38
N GLU A 74 -5.03 15.83 15.01
CA GLU A 74 -5.46 14.75 15.88
C GLU A 74 -5.63 13.43 15.10
N MET A 75 -6.25 13.51 13.92
CA MET A 75 -6.36 12.39 12.98
C MET A 75 -5.01 11.94 12.44
N ALA A 76 -4.13 12.87 12.02
CA ALA A 76 -2.79 12.53 11.54
C ALA A 76 -2.00 11.75 12.59
N ARG A 77 -2.08 12.18 13.86
CA ARG A 77 -1.40 11.53 14.97
C ARG A 77 -1.92 10.13 15.24
N VAL A 78 -3.24 9.92 15.25
CA VAL A 78 -3.84 8.61 15.53
C VAL A 78 -3.68 7.64 14.36
N LEU A 79 -3.76 8.14 13.13
CA LEU A 79 -3.60 7.34 11.90
C LEU A 79 -2.13 7.18 11.48
N HIS A 80 -1.19 7.71 12.26
CA HIS A 80 0.25 7.66 11.97
C HIS A 80 0.61 8.21 10.57
N LEU A 81 -0.10 9.25 10.12
CA LEU A 81 0.12 9.90 8.82
C LEU A 81 1.15 11.02 8.98
N ALA A 82 2.10 11.09 8.06
CA ALA A 82 3.11 12.14 8.04
C ALA A 82 2.53 13.39 7.37
N GLU A 83 2.51 14.51 8.11
CA GLU A 83 2.14 15.79 7.52
C GLU A 83 3.19 16.22 6.48
N GLY A 84 2.96 15.89 5.21
CA GLY A 84 3.65 16.52 4.09
C GLY A 84 4.32 15.61 3.05
N ASN A 85 4.35 14.27 3.16
CA ASN A 85 5.03 13.46 2.14
C ASN A 85 4.41 12.07 1.92
N ASN A 86 4.11 11.78 0.65
CA ASN A 86 3.94 10.44 0.05
C ASN A 86 2.96 9.44 0.68
N ASP A 87 2.22 9.77 1.74
CA ASP A 87 1.25 8.84 2.35
C ASP A 87 0.22 8.36 1.34
N ALA A 88 -0.46 9.27 0.62
CA ALA A 88 -1.45 8.91 -0.40
C ALA A 88 -0.86 7.97 -1.47
N ALA A 89 0.40 8.19 -1.86
CA ALA A 89 1.11 7.36 -2.82
C ALA A 89 1.50 5.99 -2.24
N SER A 90 1.91 5.94 -0.97
CA SER A 90 2.22 4.71 -0.25
C SER A 90 0.95 3.86 -0.01
N PHE A 91 -0.17 4.49 0.33
CA PHE A 91 -1.48 3.84 0.46
C PHE A 91 -2.00 3.32 -0.88
N ALA A 92 -1.80 4.06 -1.98
CA ALA A 92 -2.11 3.58 -3.33
C ALA A 92 -1.26 2.36 -3.70
N ALA A 93 0.03 2.38 -3.39
CA ALA A 93 0.92 1.24 -3.59
C ALA A 93 0.53 0.03 -2.72
N LEU A 94 0.12 0.26 -1.46
CA LEU A 94 -0.36 -0.79 -0.57
C LEU A 94 -1.61 -1.44 -1.14
N LYS A 95 -2.59 -0.63 -1.56
CA LYS A 95 -3.82 -1.11 -2.22
C LYS A 95 -3.50 -1.99 -3.42
N TYR A 96 -2.62 -1.53 -4.30
CA TYR A 96 -2.23 -2.29 -5.49
C TYR A 96 -1.55 -3.61 -5.10
N SER A 97 -0.63 -3.58 -4.12
CA SER A 97 0.05 -4.78 -3.63
C SER A 97 -0.94 -5.82 -3.08
N LEU A 98 -1.95 -5.39 -2.32
CA LEU A 98 -3.00 -6.29 -1.81
C LEU A 98 -3.82 -6.89 -2.96
N GLN A 99 -4.21 -6.10 -3.96
CA GLN A 99 -4.93 -6.59 -5.13
C GLN A 99 -4.12 -7.63 -5.93
N GLN A 100 -2.81 -7.43 -6.08
CA GLN A 100 -1.92 -8.42 -6.72
C GLN A 100 -1.86 -9.72 -5.93
N ILE A 101 -1.78 -9.67 -4.60
CA ILE A 101 -1.82 -10.86 -3.75
C ILE A 101 -3.12 -11.64 -3.98
N GLY A 102 -4.26 -10.96 -4.12
CA GLY A 102 -5.53 -11.60 -4.43
C GLY A 102 -5.51 -12.33 -5.77
N ALA A 103 -4.98 -11.67 -6.82
CA ALA A 103 -4.84 -12.26 -8.15
C ALA A 103 -3.90 -13.48 -8.14
N THR A 104 -2.73 -13.37 -7.50
CA THR A 104 -1.79 -14.49 -7.35
C THR A 104 -2.40 -15.65 -6.58
N THR A 105 -3.21 -15.37 -5.56
CA THR A 105 -3.90 -16.43 -4.81
C THR A 105 -4.89 -17.18 -5.70
N ALA A 106 -5.59 -16.49 -6.61
CA ALA A 106 -6.47 -17.15 -7.57
C ALA A 106 -5.71 -18.12 -8.48
N GLU A 107 -4.56 -17.70 -9.01
CA GLU A 107 -3.69 -18.53 -9.84
C GLU A 107 -3.14 -19.75 -9.07
N LEU A 108 -2.68 -19.54 -7.84
CA LEU A 108 -2.16 -20.59 -6.97
C LEU A 108 -3.24 -21.63 -6.63
N ILE A 109 -4.47 -21.18 -6.37
CA ILE A 109 -5.60 -22.08 -6.09
C ILE A 109 -5.97 -22.89 -7.33
N GLU A 110 -6.01 -22.28 -8.51
CA GLU A 110 -6.25 -23.02 -9.76
C GLU A 110 -5.16 -24.06 -10.03
N GLN A 111 -3.90 -23.74 -9.72
CA GLN A 111 -2.81 -24.71 -9.83
C GLN A 111 -2.89 -25.81 -8.76
N SER A 112 -3.30 -25.47 -7.54
CA SER A 112 -3.49 -26.41 -6.43
C SER A 112 -4.61 -27.42 -6.72
N LYS A 113 -5.74 -26.97 -7.29
CA LYS A 113 -6.85 -27.83 -7.71
C LYS A 113 -6.43 -28.90 -8.72
N LYS A 114 -5.53 -28.57 -9.65
CA LYS A 114 -4.96 -29.54 -10.61
C LYS A 114 -4.16 -30.65 -9.92
N ASN A 115 -3.62 -30.38 -8.74
CA ASN A 115 -2.85 -31.31 -7.92
C ASN A 115 -3.68 -31.94 -6.78
N GLY A 116 -5.02 -31.81 -6.81
CA GLY A 116 -5.92 -32.38 -5.81
C GLY A 116 -6.11 -31.54 -4.54
N GLY A 117 -5.63 -30.29 -4.52
CA GLY A 117 -5.85 -29.35 -3.42
C GLY A 117 -7.25 -28.74 -3.41
N SER A 118 -7.67 -28.27 -2.23
CA SER A 118 -8.94 -27.54 -2.02
C SER A 118 -8.67 -26.18 -1.37
N GLY A 119 -9.15 -25.09 -1.96
CA GLY A 119 -9.05 -23.76 -1.38
C GLY A 119 -9.78 -22.70 -2.22
N GLU A 120 -9.97 -21.53 -1.62
CA GLU A 120 -10.64 -20.38 -2.24
C GLU A 120 -9.65 -19.22 -2.41
N PRO A 121 -9.71 -18.47 -3.53
CA PRO A 121 -8.89 -17.29 -3.71
C PRO A 121 -9.19 -16.21 -2.67
N ILE A 122 -8.15 -15.50 -2.22
CA ILE A 122 -8.33 -14.30 -1.41
C ILE A 122 -8.84 -13.17 -2.32
N THR A 123 -9.95 -12.55 -1.95
CA THR A 123 -10.53 -11.39 -2.67
C THR A 123 -10.46 -10.14 -1.80
N PHE A 124 -10.06 -9.02 -2.39
CA PHE A 124 -10.06 -7.70 -1.75
C PHE A 124 -11.10 -6.81 -2.46
N ASN A 125 -12.04 -6.25 -1.71
CA ASN A 125 -13.10 -5.36 -2.22
C ASN A 125 -12.66 -3.88 -2.18
#